data_AF-A0A928L5C4-F1
#
_entry.id   AF-A0A928L5C4-F1
#
_cell.length_a   1.000
_cell.length_b   1.000
_cell.length_c   1.000
_cell.angle_alpha   90.00
_cell.angle_beta   90.00
_cell.angle_gamma   90.00
#
_symmetry.space_group_name_H-M   'P 1'
#
loop_
_entity.id
_entity.type
_entity.pdbx_description
1 polymer ?
#
loop_
_entity_poly.entity_id
_entity_poly.type
_entity_poly.pdbx_seq_one_letter_code
_entity_poly.pdbx_strand_id
1 'polypeptide(L)'
;MKNIKKAFLIFMLAVLMIECCGCGIIDFGIGDTETSRTVVYKEREEIEEDVKTYLSNKYGKEFTVAVTDSPNHIYSSYEVTAYDEEMNSFDVSITYYDEENYSVTESYLMYGMKDDFESWFIELADPYIDSEFKVFFIPMDDLPSEYHECKTIDEFLKMSPTGTYYGLKFLIMLPASEYKTDIRELVDNITHRMLELKIRGQITAIVYEEADIYEKTLTQNDESFFFQRHFRHRLCTSTLKSDFSLHTNDKILEYGISGYREELDDYVGGK
;
A
#
# COMPACT_ATOMS: atom_id res chain seq x y z
N MET A 1 -23.17 -33.53 -12.13
CA MET A 1 -23.33 -32.07 -12.26
C MET A 1 -21.98 -31.32 -12.10
N LYS A 2 -20.96 -31.61 -12.93
CA LYS A 2 -19.61 -31.01 -12.79
C LYS A 2 -19.17 -30.14 -13.98
N ASN A 3 -19.96 -30.11 -15.06
CA ASN A 3 -19.58 -29.43 -16.32
C ASN A 3 -20.39 -28.17 -16.64
N ILE A 4 -21.32 -27.75 -15.77
CA ILE A 4 -22.11 -26.51 -15.97
C ILE A 4 -21.40 -25.28 -15.39
N LYS A 5 -20.51 -25.45 -14.40
CA LYS A 5 -19.78 -24.32 -13.78
C LYS A 5 -18.66 -23.73 -14.66
N LYS A 6 -18.03 -24.52 -15.53
CA LYS A 6 -17.00 -24.01 -16.47
C LYS A 6 -17.58 -23.18 -17.61
N ALA A 7 -18.80 -23.43 -18.04
CA ALA A 7 -19.45 -22.65 -19.09
C ALA A 7 -19.91 -21.26 -18.60
N PHE A 8 -20.25 -21.13 -17.31
CA PHE A 8 -20.69 -19.84 -16.74
C PHE A 8 -19.53 -18.86 -16.51
N LEU A 9 -18.33 -19.38 -16.21
CA LEU A 9 -17.13 -18.54 -16.04
C LEU A 9 -16.63 -17.95 -17.36
N ILE A 10 -16.79 -18.69 -18.47
CA ILE A 10 -16.44 -18.21 -19.82
C ILE A 10 -17.44 -17.16 -20.32
N PHE A 11 -18.71 -17.22 -19.87
CA PHE A 11 -19.73 -16.26 -20.30
C PHE A 11 -19.67 -14.92 -19.54
N MET A 12 -19.19 -14.89 -18.29
CA MET A 12 -18.96 -13.65 -17.53
C MET A 12 -17.75 -12.86 -18.06
N LEU A 13 -16.70 -13.53 -18.54
CA LEU A 13 -15.53 -12.87 -19.16
C LEU A 13 -15.85 -12.25 -20.53
N ALA A 14 -16.88 -12.72 -21.22
CA ALA A 14 -17.29 -12.19 -22.53
C ALA A 14 -18.21 -10.95 -22.43
N VAL A 15 -18.85 -10.71 -21.28
CA VAL A 15 -19.78 -9.57 -21.09
C VAL A 15 -19.07 -8.30 -20.61
N LEU A 16 -17.84 -8.39 -20.09
CA LEU A 16 -17.01 -7.22 -19.75
C LEU A 16 -16.21 -6.64 -20.94
N MET A 17 -16.32 -7.25 -22.13
CA MET A 17 -15.63 -6.82 -23.36
C MET A 17 -16.52 -6.03 -24.34
N ILE A 18 -17.72 -5.59 -23.93
CA ILE A 18 -18.60 -4.78 -24.77
C ILE A 18 -19.22 -3.66 -23.94
N GLU A 19 -18.48 -2.58 -23.71
CA GLU A 19 -19.02 -1.20 -23.63
C GLU A 19 -17.87 -0.19 -23.71
N CYS A 20 -17.21 -0.15 -24.87
CA CYS A 20 -16.48 1.04 -25.34
C CYS A 20 -16.72 1.18 -26.84
N CYS A 21 -17.88 1.75 -27.19
CA CYS A 21 -18.13 2.32 -28.51
C CYS A 21 -19.03 3.56 -28.35
N GLY A 22 -18.39 4.71 -28.26
CA GLY A 22 -19.05 6.02 -28.23
C GLY A 22 -18.06 7.12 -28.62
N CYS A 23 -17.90 7.32 -29.92
CA CYS A 23 -17.07 8.33 -30.57
C CYS A 23 -17.14 9.74 -29.95
N GLY A 24 -15.96 10.36 -29.81
CA GLY A 24 -15.76 11.80 -29.76
C GLY A 24 -14.33 12.11 -30.21
N ILE A 25 -14.17 12.41 -31.51
CA ILE A 25 -12.89 12.80 -32.12
C ILE A 25 -12.45 14.12 -31.50
N ILE A 26 -11.28 14.13 -30.84
CA ILE A 26 -10.55 15.38 -30.54
C ILE A 26 -9.28 15.34 -31.37
N ASP A 27 -9.27 16.18 -32.40
CA ASP A 27 -8.15 16.44 -33.30
C ASP A 27 -7.10 17.29 -32.54
N PHE A 28 -6.01 16.66 -32.10
CA PHE A 28 -4.83 17.36 -31.62
C PHE A 28 -3.76 17.32 -32.71
N GLY A 29 -3.49 18.49 -33.28
CA GLY A 29 -2.54 18.69 -34.37
C GLY A 29 -1.20 18.01 -34.12
N ILE A 30 -0.82 17.16 -35.08
CA ILE A 30 0.45 16.47 -35.15
C ILE A 30 1.56 17.50 -35.39
N GLY A 31 2.38 17.72 -34.36
CA GLY A 31 3.77 18.10 -34.54
C GLY A 31 4.60 16.83 -34.59
N ASP A 32 5.06 16.44 -35.78
CA ASP A 32 5.93 15.29 -35.98
C ASP A 32 7.22 15.42 -35.15
N THR A 33 7.29 14.62 -34.09
CA THR A 33 8.56 14.13 -33.55
C THR A 33 8.44 12.61 -33.55
N GLU A 34 8.86 11.98 -34.64
CA GLU A 34 9.10 10.53 -34.70
C GLU A 34 10.23 10.18 -33.72
N THR A 35 9.88 9.92 -32.47
CA THR A 35 10.63 8.97 -31.65
C THR A 35 9.92 7.64 -31.77
N SER A 36 10.31 6.81 -32.74
CA SER A 36 9.94 5.40 -32.73
C SER A 36 10.57 4.76 -31.50
N ARG A 37 9.80 4.62 -30.42
CA ARG A 37 10.22 3.80 -29.28
C ARG A 37 10.09 2.34 -29.72
N THR A 38 11.22 1.65 -29.78
CA THR A 38 11.23 0.20 -29.97
C THR A 38 10.70 -0.43 -28.69
N VAL A 39 9.51 -1.02 -28.76
CA VAL A 39 8.93 -1.78 -27.64
C VAL A 39 9.68 -3.10 -27.55
N VAL A 40 10.35 -3.33 -26.43
CA VAL A 40 10.95 -4.61 -26.07
C VAL A 40 9.87 -5.53 -25.52
N TYR A 41 9.78 -6.74 -26.07
CA TYR A 41 8.91 -7.80 -25.58
C TYR A 41 9.78 -8.94 -25.03
N LYS A 42 9.54 -9.31 -23.78
CA LYS A 42 10.17 -10.45 -23.10
C LYS A 42 9.11 -11.49 -22.75
N GLU A 43 9.51 -12.76 -22.83
CA GLU A 43 8.68 -13.87 -22.36
C GLU A 43 8.59 -13.85 -20.84
N ARG A 44 7.48 -14.36 -20.30
CA ARG A 44 7.19 -14.33 -18.86
C ARG A 44 8.31 -14.94 -18.02
N GLU A 45 8.83 -16.09 -18.44
CA GLU A 45 9.90 -16.81 -17.73
C GLU A 45 11.21 -16.00 -17.69
N GLU A 46 11.51 -15.23 -18.74
CA GLU A 46 12.69 -14.36 -18.77
C GLU A 46 12.55 -13.20 -17.77
N ILE A 47 11.36 -12.59 -17.71
CA ILE A 47 11.06 -11.50 -16.77
C ILE A 47 11.17 -11.97 -15.32
N GLU A 48 10.60 -13.15 -15.01
CA GLU A 48 10.64 -13.72 -13.66
C GLU A 48 12.09 -14.01 -13.23
N GLU A 49 12.94 -14.52 -14.13
CA GLU A 49 14.35 -14.81 -13.84
C GLU A 49 15.20 -13.54 -13.70
N ASP A 50 14.96 -12.51 -14.52
CA ASP A 50 15.64 -11.21 -14.42
C ASP A 50 15.36 -10.55 -13.06
N VAL A 51 14.08 -10.49 -12.67
CA VAL A 51 13.66 -9.94 -11.37
C VAL A 51 14.22 -10.76 -10.21
N LYS A 52 14.13 -12.10 -10.29
CA LYS A 52 14.66 -12.99 -9.26
C LYS A 52 16.17 -12.82 -9.08
N THR A 53 16.92 -12.73 -10.17
CA THR A 53 18.37 -12.53 -10.17
C THR A 53 18.73 -11.18 -9.55
N TYR A 54 18.03 -10.11 -9.93
CA TYR A 54 18.21 -8.78 -9.35
C TYR A 54 18.00 -8.80 -7.83
N LEU A 55 16.85 -9.31 -7.37
CA LEU A 55 16.50 -9.35 -5.94
C LEU A 55 17.50 -10.20 -5.14
N SER A 56 17.86 -11.38 -5.66
CA SER A 56 18.79 -12.29 -4.99
C SER A 56 20.19 -11.69 -4.85
N ASN A 57 20.67 -11.00 -5.90
CA ASN A 57 21.95 -10.29 -5.85
C ASN A 57 21.94 -9.10 -4.89
N LYS A 58 20.82 -8.35 -4.84
CA LYS A 58 20.68 -7.18 -3.98
C LYS A 58 20.60 -7.55 -2.50
N TYR A 59 19.79 -8.54 -2.15
CA TYR A 59 19.46 -8.87 -0.76
C TYR A 59 20.17 -10.12 -0.22
N GLY A 60 20.85 -10.90 -1.06
CA GLY A 60 21.61 -12.07 -0.65
C GLY A 60 20.76 -13.24 -0.14
N LYS A 61 19.51 -13.35 -0.61
CA LYS A 61 18.54 -14.41 -0.25
C LYS A 61 17.69 -14.81 -1.45
N GLU A 62 16.96 -15.91 -1.33
CA GLU A 62 16.12 -16.42 -2.41
C GLU A 62 14.73 -15.74 -2.42
N PHE A 63 14.18 -15.56 -3.62
CA PHE A 63 12.83 -15.03 -3.83
C PHE A 63 12.05 -15.91 -4.79
N THR A 64 10.74 -15.98 -4.59
CA THR A 64 9.79 -16.51 -5.56
C THR A 64 9.15 -15.34 -6.30
N VAL A 65 9.02 -15.42 -7.62
CA VAL A 65 8.57 -14.31 -8.46
C VAL A 65 7.47 -14.79 -9.38
N ALA A 66 6.42 -13.99 -9.56
CA ALA A 66 5.36 -14.25 -10.51
C ALA A 66 4.93 -12.96 -11.21
N VAL A 67 4.88 -12.96 -12.55
CA VAL A 67 4.29 -11.84 -13.30
C VAL A 67 2.79 -11.78 -13.01
N THR A 68 2.31 -10.64 -12.51
CA THR A 68 0.93 -10.45 -12.05
C THR A 68 0.09 -9.58 -12.99
N ASP A 69 0.70 -8.73 -13.81
CA ASP A 69 -0.01 -7.96 -14.84
C ASP A 69 0.57 -8.14 -16.26
N SER A 70 -0.30 -7.91 -17.25
CA SER A 70 0.08 -7.89 -18.66
C SER A 70 0.82 -6.58 -18.98
N PRO A 71 1.70 -6.56 -20.00
CA PRO A 71 2.66 -5.48 -20.19
C PRO A 71 1.95 -4.14 -20.35
N ASN A 72 2.50 -3.07 -19.76
CA ASN A 72 2.22 -1.75 -20.28
C ASN A 72 2.97 -1.61 -21.61
N HIS A 73 2.33 -2.06 -22.69
CA HIS A 73 2.89 -2.21 -24.04
C HIS A 73 3.44 -0.89 -24.63
N ILE A 74 3.16 0.24 -24.00
CA ILE A 74 3.64 1.56 -24.43
C ILE A 74 5.05 1.86 -23.85
N TYR A 75 5.44 1.22 -22.75
CA TYR A 75 6.64 1.57 -21.99
C TYR A 75 7.61 0.42 -21.73
N SER A 76 7.36 -0.79 -22.27
CA SER A 76 8.19 -1.98 -21.99
C SER A 76 8.38 -2.21 -20.48
N SER A 77 7.32 -1.94 -19.71
CA SER A 77 7.27 -2.08 -18.25
C SER A 77 6.31 -3.20 -17.86
N TYR A 78 6.71 -3.97 -16.86
CA TYR A 78 6.00 -5.14 -16.36
C TYR A 78 5.85 -5.06 -14.85
N GLU A 79 4.63 -5.31 -14.36
CA GLU A 79 4.34 -5.45 -12.93
C GLU A 79 4.46 -6.92 -12.52
N VAL A 80 5.18 -7.13 -11.43
CA VAL A 80 5.61 -8.43 -10.94
C VAL A 80 5.41 -8.46 -9.44
N THR A 81 4.87 -9.54 -8.91
CA THR A 81 4.81 -9.76 -7.46
C THR A 81 5.90 -10.74 -7.07
N ALA A 82 6.71 -10.35 -6.08
CA ALA A 82 7.74 -11.19 -5.50
C ALA A 82 7.37 -11.58 -4.06
N TYR A 83 7.88 -12.73 -3.62
CA TYR A 83 7.65 -13.30 -2.30
C TYR A 83 9.00 -13.65 -1.68
N ASP A 84 9.19 -13.29 -0.42
CA ASP A 84 10.33 -13.74 0.36
C ASP A 84 10.11 -15.15 0.96
N GLU A 85 11.08 -15.63 1.73
CA GLU A 85 11.05 -16.97 2.36
C GLU A 85 9.88 -17.14 3.35
N GLU A 86 9.35 -16.04 3.89
CA GLU A 86 8.22 -16.01 4.82
C GLU A 86 6.87 -15.87 4.09
N MET A 87 6.88 -15.85 2.76
CA MET A 87 5.72 -15.61 1.90
C MET A 87 5.12 -14.20 2.03
N ASN A 88 5.92 -13.22 2.49
CA ASN A 88 5.53 -11.82 2.40
C ASN A 88 5.62 -11.38 0.94
N SER A 89 4.50 -10.94 0.38
CA SER A 89 4.44 -10.44 -1.00
C SER A 89 4.77 -8.96 -1.07
N PHE A 90 5.46 -8.54 -2.14
CA PHE A 90 5.74 -7.15 -2.44
C PHE A 90 5.75 -6.90 -3.95
N ASP A 91 5.48 -5.66 -4.33
CA ASP A 91 5.39 -5.25 -5.73
C ASP A 91 6.74 -4.84 -6.28
N VAL A 92 6.97 -5.24 -7.53
CA VAL A 92 8.17 -5.00 -8.31
C VAL A 92 7.75 -4.58 -9.72
N SER A 93 8.29 -3.47 -10.20
CA SER A 93 8.16 -3.06 -11.60
C SER A 93 9.52 -3.18 -12.28
N ILE A 94 9.55 -3.77 -13.48
CA ILE A 94 10.74 -3.87 -14.32
C ILE A 94 10.48 -3.19 -15.66
N THR A 95 11.36 -2.27 -16.04
CA THR A 95 11.29 -1.53 -17.30
C THR A 95 12.52 -1.83 -18.15
N TYR A 96 12.29 -2.31 -19.38
CA TYR A 96 13.36 -2.60 -20.34
C TYR A 96 13.66 -1.39 -21.23
N TYR A 97 14.93 -1.01 -21.31
CA TYR A 97 15.42 -0.01 -22.26
C TYR A 97 15.80 -0.64 -23.60
N ASP A 98 16.31 -1.87 -23.56
CA ASP A 98 16.61 -2.74 -24.69
C ASP A 98 16.58 -4.23 -24.26
N GLU A 99 17.06 -5.16 -25.10
CA GLU A 99 17.04 -6.59 -24.80
C GLU A 99 17.96 -7.02 -23.63
N GLU A 100 18.97 -6.21 -23.29
CA GLU A 100 19.99 -6.52 -22.28
C GLU A 100 19.93 -5.58 -21.07
N ASN A 101 19.41 -4.36 -21.24
CA ASN A 101 19.40 -3.32 -20.21
C ASN A 101 17.98 -3.06 -19.69
N TYR A 102 17.85 -3.09 -18.37
CA TYR A 102 16.60 -2.81 -17.66
C TYR A 102 16.84 -2.07 -16.34
N SER A 103 15.78 -1.50 -15.79
CA SER A 103 15.72 -0.97 -14.43
C SER A 103 14.63 -1.69 -13.64
N VAL A 104 14.90 -1.98 -12.37
CA VAL A 104 13.93 -2.58 -11.43
C VAL A 104 13.64 -1.60 -10.30
N THR A 105 12.36 -1.33 -10.05
CA THR A 105 11.86 -0.65 -8.86
C THR A 105 11.10 -1.65 -8.00
N GLU A 106 11.31 -1.62 -6.69
CA GLU A 106 10.70 -2.57 -5.76
C GLU A 106 10.46 -1.93 -4.41
N SER A 107 9.50 -2.50 -3.68
CA SER A 107 9.07 -2.03 -2.36
C SER A 107 9.62 -2.88 -1.20
N TYR A 108 10.48 -3.88 -1.46
CA TYR A 108 10.88 -4.89 -0.47
C TYR A 108 11.49 -4.28 0.79
N LEU A 109 12.34 -3.28 0.64
CA LEU A 109 12.99 -2.64 1.78
C LEU A 109 11.97 -2.00 2.74
N MET A 110 10.89 -1.41 2.21
CA MET A 110 9.83 -0.83 3.06
C MET A 110 9.06 -1.92 3.81
N TYR A 111 8.81 -3.06 3.15
CA TYR A 111 8.22 -4.24 3.81
C TYR A 111 9.17 -4.84 4.86
N GLY A 112 10.45 -4.98 4.55
CA GLY A 112 11.45 -5.58 5.44
C GLY A 112 11.78 -4.72 6.67
N MET A 113 11.48 -3.43 6.64
CA MET A 113 11.67 -2.50 7.77
C MET A 113 10.35 -2.16 8.49
N LYS A 114 9.26 -2.86 8.19
CA LYS A 114 7.92 -2.58 8.74
C LYS A 114 7.93 -2.48 10.28
N ASP A 115 8.48 -3.49 10.95
CA ASP A 115 8.51 -3.56 12.42
C ASP A 115 9.33 -2.40 13.04
N ASP A 116 10.41 -1.98 12.37
CA ASP A 116 11.21 -0.84 12.80
C ASP A 116 10.42 0.47 12.67
N PHE A 117 9.68 0.65 11.58
CA PHE A 117 8.81 1.82 11.37
C PHE A 117 7.68 1.89 12.40
N GLU A 118 7.03 0.76 12.67
CA GLU A 118 5.96 0.68 13.67
C GLU A 118 6.51 0.97 15.08
N SER A 119 7.64 0.38 15.45
CA SER A 119 8.27 0.60 16.75
C SER A 119 8.66 2.06 16.97
N TRP A 120 9.29 2.69 15.97
CA TRP A 120 9.63 4.11 16.02
C TRP A 120 8.39 5.01 16.15
N PHE A 121 7.33 4.70 15.39
CA PHE A 121 6.12 5.51 15.42
C PHE A 121 5.35 5.33 16.73
N ILE A 122 5.37 4.14 17.34
CA ILE A 122 4.83 3.92 18.69
C ILE A 122 5.53 4.84 19.69
N GLU A 123 6.86 4.90 19.71
CA GLU A 123 7.61 5.81 20.60
C GLU A 123 7.26 7.29 20.36
N LEU A 124 6.99 7.66 19.11
CA LEU A 124 6.57 9.02 18.74
C LEU A 124 5.15 9.35 19.25
N ALA A 125 4.23 8.39 19.15
CA ALA A 125 2.81 8.57 19.40
C ALA A 125 2.43 8.39 20.88
N ASP A 126 3.13 7.51 21.61
CA ASP A 126 2.84 7.13 23.00
C ASP A 126 2.57 8.33 23.94
N PRO A 127 3.30 9.46 23.88
CA PRO A 127 3.02 10.61 24.75
C PRO A 127 1.66 11.30 24.54
N TYR A 128 0.95 10.98 23.45
CA TYR A 128 -0.29 11.63 23.04
C TYR A 128 -1.52 10.70 23.14
N ILE A 129 -1.33 9.45 23.57
CA ILE A 129 -2.38 8.43 23.62
C ILE A 129 -2.38 7.79 25.01
N ASP A 130 -3.42 8.06 25.80
CA ASP A 130 -3.52 7.54 27.17
C ASP A 130 -3.96 6.06 27.22
N SER A 131 -4.54 5.56 26.13
CA SER A 131 -4.99 4.18 26.01
C SER A 131 -3.92 3.29 25.38
N GLU A 132 -4.06 1.97 25.52
CA GLU A 132 -3.37 1.05 24.61
C GLU A 132 -3.76 1.36 23.15
N PHE A 133 -2.85 1.12 22.21
CA PHE A 133 -3.10 1.30 20.79
C PHE A 133 -2.24 0.34 19.97
N LYS A 134 -2.67 0.11 18.72
CA LYS A 134 -1.88 -0.64 17.72
C LYS A 134 -1.52 0.27 16.56
N VAL A 135 -0.30 0.13 16.07
CA VAL A 135 0.19 0.86 14.90
C VAL A 135 0.35 -0.11 13.74
N PHE A 136 0.01 0.37 12.55
CA PHE A 136 0.29 -0.30 11.30
C PHE A 136 1.04 0.64 10.38
N PHE A 137 2.19 0.21 9.89
CA PHE A 137 2.89 0.88 8.81
C PHE A 137 2.38 0.40 7.46
N ILE A 138 1.91 1.34 6.64
CA ILE A 138 1.41 1.06 5.29
C ILE A 138 2.52 1.42 4.31
N PRO A 139 3.23 0.44 3.72
CA PRO A 139 4.28 0.70 2.76
C PRO A 139 3.70 1.43 1.53
N MET A 140 4.55 2.17 0.84
CA MET A 140 4.18 2.72 -0.45
C MET A 140 4.65 1.78 -1.55
N ASP A 141 3.76 1.57 -2.52
CA ASP A 141 4.04 0.68 -3.65
C ASP A 141 5.06 1.30 -4.62
N ASP A 142 5.11 2.64 -4.69
CA ASP A 142 5.97 3.38 -5.61
C ASP A 142 6.96 4.31 -4.87
N LEU A 143 8.20 3.86 -4.70
CA LEU A 143 9.31 4.75 -4.33
C LEU A 143 9.72 5.60 -5.56
N PRO A 144 9.96 6.91 -5.42
CA PRO A 144 10.39 7.74 -6.54
C PRO A 144 11.77 7.28 -7.05
N SER A 145 12.03 7.53 -8.34
CA SER A 145 13.27 7.10 -9.03
C SER A 145 14.57 7.65 -8.42
N GLU A 146 14.49 8.75 -7.67
CA GLU A 146 15.61 9.33 -6.91
C GLU A 146 15.89 8.57 -5.59
N TYR A 147 15.21 7.43 -5.41
CA TYR A 147 15.54 6.23 -4.63
C TYR A 147 16.92 6.15 -4.00
N HIS A 148 17.20 6.75 -2.84
CA HIS A 148 18.45 6.46 -2.13
C HIS A 148 18.19 5.32 -1.14
N GLU A 149 18.73 4.15 -1.49
CA GLU A 149 18.60 2.93 -0.69
C GLU A 149 19.11 3.18 0.74
N CYS A 150 18.20 3.05 1.71
CA CYS A 150 18.50 3.12 3.14
C CYS A 150 18.63 1.70 3.70
N LYS A 151 19.47 1.47 4.70
CA LYS A 151 19.59 0.17 5.37
C LYS A 151 18.97 0.17 6.77
N THR A 152 18.62 1.35 7.27
CA THR A 152 18.08 1.55 8.61
C THR A 152 16.99 2.62 8.58
N ILE A 153 16.10 2.56 9.56
CA ILE A 153 15.10 3.61 9.77
C ILE A 153 15.73 4.98 10.01
N ASP A 154 16.84 5.06 10.75
CA ASP A 154 17.54 6.33 11.01
C ASP A 154 18.07 7.00 9.74
N GLU A 155 18.58 6.20 8.80
CA GLU A 155 18.98 6.71 7.48
C GLU A 155 17.77 7.23 6.71
N PHE A 156 16.67 6.47 6.72
CA PHE A 156 15.42 6.87 6.07
C PHE A 156 14.88 8.19 6.63
N LEU A 157 14.77 8.31 7.95
CA LEU A 157 14.25 9.50 8.63
C LEU A 157 15.12 10.74 8.35
N LYS A 158 16.44 10.58 8.23
CA LYS A 158 17.36 11.68 7.85
C LYS A 158 17.16 12.17 6.42
N MET A 159 16.66 11.34 5.52
CA MET A 159 16.31 11.77 4.15
C MET A 159 14.95 12.45 4.08
N SER A 160 14.09 12.24 5.08
CA SER A 160 12.73 12.76 5.10
C SER A 160 12.62 14.28 4.93
N PRO A 161 13.62 15.11 5.30
CA PRO A 161 13.63 16.55 4.98
C PRO A 161 14.10 16.91 3.56
N THR A 162 14.97 16.10 2.97
CA THR A 162 15.72 16.45 1.75
C THR A 162 15.18 15.80 0.48
N GLY A 163 14.49 14.67 0.57
CA GLY A 163 13.99 13.95 -0.60
C GLY A 163 12.58 14.36 -1.01
N THR A 164 12.18 14.00 -2.23
CA THR A 164 10.80 14.07 -2.76
C THR A 164 9.89 12.95 -2.23
N TYR A 165 10.39 12.14 -1.29
CA TYR A 165 9.68 10.99 -0.71
C TYR A 165 8.36 11.38 -0.09
N TYR A 166 7.29 10.83 -0.65
CA TYR A 166 5.97 10.99 -0.11
C TYR A 166 5.79 10.07 1.10
N GLY A 167 5.65 10.72 2.24
CA GLY A 167 5.03 10.29 3.48
C GLY A 167 5.04 8.82 3.88
N LEU A 168 5.73 8.53 4.99
CA LEU A 168 5.42 7.39 5.84
C LEU A 168 3.93 7.39 6.16
N LYS A 169 3.23 6.28 5.91
CA LYS A 169 1.80 6.15 6.20
C LYS A 169 1.62 5.27 7.41
N PHE A 170 1.05 5.84 8.47
CA PHE A 170 0.74 5.13 9.68
C PHE A 170 -0.75 5.14 9.94
N LEU A 171 -1.24 4.01 10.41
CA LEU A 171 -2.56 3.87 10.98
C LEU A 171 -2.45 3.53 12.46
N ILE A 172 -3.15 4.30 13.28
CA ILE A 172 -3.31 4.09 14.71
C ILE A 172 -4.71 3.51 14.91
N MET A 173 -4.78 2.29 15.45
CA MET A 173 -6.03 1.71 15.90
C MET A 173 -6.17 1.90 17.41
N LEU A 174 -7.25 2.55 17.83
CA LEU A 174 -7.57 2.77 19.23
C LEU A 174 -8.69 1.82 19.71
N PRO A 175 -8.73 1.48 21.01
CA PRO A 175 -9.79 0.68 21.58
C PRO A 175 -11.13 1.42 21.56
N ALA A 176 -12.23 0.67 21.59
CA ALA A 176 -13.58 1.24 21.56
C ALA A 176 -13.90 2.21 22.73
N SER A 177 -13.12 2.19 23.81
CA SER A 177 -13.20 3.19 24.88
C SER A 177 -12.93 4.62 24.38
N GLU A 178 -12.10 4.75 23.34
CA GLU A 178 -11.76 6.03 22.69
C GLU A 178 -12.83 6.48 21.68
N TYR A 179 -13.92 5.73 21.49
CA TYR A 179 -14.90 6.04 20.45
C TYR A 179 -15.57 7.41 20.63
N LYS A 180 -15.54 7.99 21.84
CA LYS A 180 -16.09 9.32 22.14
C LYS A 180 -15.04 10.39 22.39
N THR A 181 -13.75 10.07 22.32
CA THR A 181 -12.68 11.04 22.57
C THR A 181 -12.38 11.88 21.33
N ASP A 182 -11.59 12.94 21.53
CA ASP A 182 -11.17 13.82 20.46
C ASP A 182 -9.97 13.25 19.70
N ILE A 183 -10.25 12.26 18.84
CA ILE A 183 -9.24 11.63 17.99
C ILE A 183 -8.56 12.63 17.04
N ARG A 184 -9.16 13.80 16.80
CA ARG A 184 -8.55 14.84 15.99
C ARG A 184 -7.40 15.51 16.75
N GLU A 185 -7.61 15.88 18.01
CA GLU A 185 -6.56 16.48 18.84
C GLU A 185 -5.34 15.55 18.92
N LEU A 186 -5.58 14.25 19.09
CA LEU A 186 -4.54 13.22 19.06
C LEU A 186 -3.76 13.23 17.74
N VAL A 187 -4.46 13.11 16.60
CA VAL A 187 -3.81 13.06 15.27
C VAL A 187 -3.07 14.36 14.97
N ASP A 188 -3.67 15.52 15.29
CA ASP A 188 -3.05 16.82 15.11
C ASP A 188 -1.76 16.91 15.95
N ASN A 189 -1.77 16.52 17.22
CA ASN A 189 -0.58 16.58 18.08
C ASN A 189 0.58 15.72 17.57
N ILE A 190 0.31 14.48 17.16
CA ILE A 190 1.36 13.61 16.60
C ILE A 190 1.87 14.16 15.26
N THR A 191 0.99 14.70 14.42
CA THR A 191 1.39 15.29 13.13
C THR A 191 2.24 16.55 13.32
N HIS A 192 1.92 17.38 14.33
CA HIS A 192 2.78 18.51 14.71
C HIS A 192 4.15 18.04 15.18
N ARG A 193 4.22 16.95 15.94
CA ARG A 193 5.49 16.35 16.35
C ARG A 193 6.31 15.86 15.15
N MET A 194 5.68 15.22 14.17
CA MET A 194 6.34 14.86 12.91
C MET A 194 6.86 16.10 12.16
N LEU A 195 6.08 17.19 12.13
CA LEU A 195 6.49 18.46 11.53
C LEU A 195 7.71 19.07 12.21
N GLU A 196 7.78 19.03 13.55
CA GLU A 196 8.96 19.49 14.31
C GLU A 196 10.21 18.70 13.94
N LEU A 197 10.06 17.38 13.77
CA LEU A 197 11.14 16.48 13.37
C LEU A 197 11.46 16.53 11.87
N LYS A 198 10.69 17.30 11.10
CA LYS A 198 10.78 17.38 9.63
C LYS A 198 10.60 16.02 8.95
N ILE A 199 9.72 15.19 9.50
CA ILE A 199 9.37 13.88 8.97
C ILE A 199 8.04 13.98 8.23
N ARG A 200 8.05 13.75 6.92
CA ARG A 200 6.84 13.77 6.08
C ARG A 200 6.04 12.48 6.27
N GLY A 201 4.73 12.57 6.21
CA GLY A 201 3.88 11.43 6.52
C GLY A 201 2.39 11.67 6.42
N GLN A 202 1.65 10.58 6.55
CA GLN A 202 0.23 10.55 6.77
C GLN A 202 -0.04 9.73 8.01
N ILE A 203 -0.82 10.30 8.93
CA ILE A 203 -1.32 9.60 10.11
C ILE A 203 -2.82 9.45 9.92
N THR A 204 -3.33 8.25 10.13
CA THR A 204 -4.76 8.01 10.30
C THR A 204 -4.99 7.40 11.67
N ALA A 205 -5.92 7.94 12.45
CA ALA A 205 -6.45 7.25 13.62
C ALA A 205 -7.82 6.66 13.28
N ILE A 206 -8.06 5.42 13.70
CA ILE A 206 -9.33 4.73 13.56
C ILE A 206 -9.79 4.17 14.90
N VAL A 207 -11.08 4.31 15.19
CA VAL A 207 -11.72 3.76 16.38
C VAL A 207 -13.03 3.11 16.00
N TYR A 208 -13.16 1.82 16.27
CA TYR A 208 -14.40 1.09 16.09
C TYR A 208 -15.30 1.23 17.32
N GLU A 209 -16.63 1.27 17.13
CA GLU A 209 -17.59 1.32 18.24
C GLU A 209 -17.62 0.00 19.03
N GLU A 210 -17.34 -1.11 18.36
CA GLU A 210 -17.39 -2.47 18.90
C GLU A 210 -16.01 -2.90 19.42
N ALA A 211 -15.94 -3.24 20.71
CA ALA A 211 -14.67 -3.56 21.38
C ALA A 211 -14.00 -4.84 20.86
N ASP A 212 -14.77 -5.82 20.38
CA ASP A 212 -14.21 -7.10 19.91
C ASP A 212 -13.42 -6.96 18.61
N ILE A 213 -13.62 -5.88 17.84
CA ILE A 213 -12.83 -5.61 16.63
C ILE A 213 -11.38 -5.34 17.01
N TYR A 214 -11.13 -4.44 17.96
CA TYR A 214 -9.79 -4.12 18.45
C TYR A 214 -9.08 -5.37 19.01
N GLU A 215 -9.76 -6.13 19.86
CA GLU A 215 -9.21 -7.36 20.46
C GLU A 215 -8.86 -8.42 19.39
N LYS A 216 -9.70 -8.58 18.36
CA LYS A 216 -9.41 -9.47 17.24
C LYS A 216 -8.19 -9.01 16.45
N THR A 217 -8.02 -7.71 16.27
CA THR A 217 -6.86 -7.15 15.60
C THR A 217 -5.56 -7.35 16.40
N LEU A 218 -5.62 -7.46 17.74
CA LEU A 218 -4.44 -7.84 18.54
C LEU A 218 -3.97 -9.27 18.28
N THR A 219 -4.88 -10.15 17.84
CA THR A 219 -4.63 -11.59 17.70
C THR A 219 -4.47 -12.05 16.25
N GLN A 220 -4.69 -11.17 15.28
CA GLN A 220 -4.59 -11.46 13.84
C GLN A 220 -3.59 -10.53 13.15
N ASN A 221 -2.84 -11.08 12.20
CA ASN A 221 -1.87 -10.35 11.38
C ASN A 221 -2.46 -9.84 10.05
N ASP A 222 -3.75 -10.08 9.79
CA ASP A 222 -4.40 -9.68 8.53
C ASP A 222 -5.04 -8.29 8.66
N GLU A 223 -4.24 -7.28 8.36
CA GLU A 223 -4.67 -5.89 8.21
C GLU A 223 -5.82 -5.74 7.20
N SER A 224 -5.75 -6.43 6.07
CA SER A 224 -6.71 -6.34 4.96
C SER A 224 -8.14 -6.69 5.40
N PHE A 225 -8.27 -7.63 6.34
CA PHE A 225 -9.55 -8.10 6.86
C PHE A 225 -10.38 -6.99 7.52
N PHE A 226 -9.75 -6.10 8.28
CA PHE A 226 -10.45 -5.09 9.07
C PHE A 226 -10.80 -3.83 8.26
N PHE A 227 -10.05 -3.55 7.19
CA PHE A 227 -10.24 -2.36 6.35
C PHE A 227 -11.34 -2.51 5.30
N GLN A 228 -11.67 -3.74 4.89
CA GLN A 228 -12.63 -3.98 3.81
C GLN A 228 -14.09 -4.08 4.28
N ARG A 229 -14.37 -4.03 5.59
CA ARG A 229 -15.71 -4.28 6.14
C ARG A 229 -16.39 -3.05 6.75
N HIS A 230 -17.71 -3.06 6.71
CA HIS A 230 -18.60 -1.95 7.08
C HIS A 230 -18.93 -1.91 8.58
N PHE A 231 -17.93 -2.04 9.47
CA PHE A 231 -18.16 -1.84 10.91
C PHE A 231 -18.32 -0.36 11.23
N ARG A 232 -19.08 -0.03 12.27
CA ARG A 232 -19.22 1.36 12.71
C ARG A 232 -17.91 1.86 13.30
N HIS A 233 -17.33 2.87 12.67
CA HIS A 233 -16.06 3.46 13.10
C HIS A 233 -16.02 4.98 12.90
N ARG A 234 -15.11 5.61 13.63
CA ARG A 234 -14.66 6.99 13.40
C ARG A 234 -13.24 6.93 12.89
N LEU A 235 -12.91 7.74 11.88
CA LEU A 235 -11.54 7.92 11.43
C LEU A 235 -11.19 9.40 11.31
N CYS A 236 -9.93 9.73 11.57
CA CYS A 236 -9.35 11.04 11.33
C CYS A 236 -8.00 10.88 10.66
N THR A 237 -7.71 11.68 9.63
CA THR A 237 -6.47 11.61 8.87
C THR A 237 -5.83 12.98 8.80
N SER A 238 -4.53 13.05 9.08
CA SER A 238 -3.72 14.22 8.78
C SER A 238 -2.53 13.85 7.90
N THR A 239 -2.24 14.73 6.95
CA THR A 239 -1.13 14.58 6.00
C THR A 239 -0.21 15.77 6.10
N LEU A 240 1.07 15.49 6.32
CA LEU A 240 2.14 16.45 6.21
C LEU A 240 2.76 16.35 4.81
N LYS A 241 2.47 17.34 3.96
CA LYS A 241 2.84 17.36 2.55
C LYS A 241 4.33 17.59 2.33
N SER A 242 4.75 17.47 1.07
CA SER A 242 6.15 17.64 0.64
C SER A 242 6.75 19.01 0.99
N ASP A 243 5.93 20.06 0.98
CA ASP A 243 6.30 21.43 1.38
C ASP A 243 6.20 21.69 2.90
N PHE A 244 5.94 20.65 3.69
CA PHE A 244 5.65 20.72 5.12
C PHE A 244 4.37 21.50 5.48
N SER A 245 3.46 21.68 4.51
CA SER A 245 2.11 22.13 4.83
C SER A 245 1.29 20.99 5.44
N LEU A 246 0.53 21.32 6.48
CA LEU A 246 -0.32 20.38 7.19
C LEU A 246 -1.73 20.42 6.58
N HIS A 247 -2.25 19.24 6.23
CA HIS A 247 -3.60 19.06 5.76
C HIS A 247 -4.29 17.98 6.58
N THR A 248 -5.08 18.40 7.57
CA THR A 248 -5.98 17.51 8.30
C THR A 248 -7.30 17.43 7.55
N ASN A 249 -7.72 16.22 7.20
CA ASN A 249 -9.08 15.99 6.74
C ASN A 249 -9.97 15.89 7.98
N ASP A 250 -10.50 17.05 8.37
CA ASP A 250 -11.27 17.27 9.60
C ASP A 250 -12.62 16.54 9.66
N LYS A 251 -13.02 15.85 8.60
CA LYS A 251 -14.25 15.08 8.62
C LYS A 251 -13.98 13.79 9.36
N ILE A 252 -14.44 13.71 10.61
CA ILE A 252 -14.72 12.41 11.23
C ILE A 252 -15.71 11.72 10.30
N LEU A 253 -15.23 10.73 9.57
CA LEU A 253 -16.09 9.94 8.73
C LEU A 253 -16.64 8.82 9.60
N GLU A 254 -17.96 8.88 9.83
CA GLU A 254 -18.70 7.77 10.41
C GLU A 254 -19.16 6.87 9.26
N TYR A 255 -18.51 5.72 9.13
CA TYR A 255 -18.90 4.68 8.18
C TYR A 255 -19.31 3.42 8.95
N GLY A 256 -20.17 2.61 8.34
CA GLY A 256 -20.55 1.29 8.83
C GLY A 256 -22.05 1.07 8.96
N ILE A 257 -22.45 -0.20 8.95
CA ILE A 257 -23.84 -0.65 9.18
C ILE A 257 -23.85 -1.32 10.55
N SER A 258 -24.69 -0.85 11.47
CA SER A 258 -24.91 -1.57 12.74
C SER A 258 -25.52 -2.95 12.43
N GLY A 259 -24.84 -4.04 12.77
CA GLY A 259 -25.49 -5.36 12.81
C GLY A 259 -24.80 -6.53 12.11
N TYR A 260 -23.60 -6.39 11.56
CA TYR A 260 -22.86 -7.53 10.97
C TYR A 260 -22.06 -8.33 12.02
N ARG A 261 -22.78 -8.91 12.99
CA ARG A 261 -22.18 -9.78 14.00
C ARG A 261 -21.92 -11.20 13.47
N GLU A 262 -22.73 -11.66 12.52
CA GLU A 262 -22.66 -13.03 11.97
C GLU A 262 -21.39 -13.28 11.14
N GLU A 263 -20.91 -12.30 10.36
CA GLU A 263 -19.68 -12.46 9.56
C GLU A 263 -18.38 -12.40 10.39
N LEU A 264 -18.44 -11.88 11.62
CA LEU A 264 -17.33 -11.91 12.58
C LEU A 264 -17.18 -13.32 13.18
N ASP A 265 -18.29 -14.03 13.42
CA ASP A 265 -18.28 -15.37 14.00
C ASP A 265 -17.85 -16.45 12.98
N ASP A 266 -18.23 -16.29 11.71
CA ASP A 266 -17.86 -17.23 10.63
C ASP A 266 -16.36 -17.21 10.29
N TYR A 267 -15.68 -16.08 10.46
CA TYR A 267 -14.23 -15.96 10.19
C TYR A 267 -13.36 -16.33 11.40
N VAL A 268 -13.88 -16.15 12.61
CA VAL A 268 -13.15 -16.41 13.87
C VAL A 268 -13.22 -17.89 14.29
N GLY A 269 -13.84 -18.75 13.47
CA GLY A 269 -13.92 -20.19 13.75
C GLY A 269 -15.06 -20.54 14.69
N GLY A 270 -16.29 -20.21 14.29
CA GLY A 270 -17.50 -20.79 14.85
C GLY A 270 -17.81 -22.19 14.30
N LYS A 271 -17.08 -23.21 14.80
CA LYS A 271 -17.20 -24.68 14.52
C LYS A 271 -16.68 -25.24 13.20
#